data_AF-A0AAE1MM84-F1
#
_entry.id   AF-A0AAE1MM84-F1
#
_cell.length_a   1.000
_cell.length_b   1.000
_cell.length_c   1.000
_cell.angle_alpha   90.00
_cell.angle_beta   90.00
_cell.angle_gamma   90.00
#
_symmetry.space_group_name_H-M   'P 1'
#
loop_
_entity.id
_entity.type
_entity.pdbx_description
1 polymer ?
#
loop_
_entity_poly.entity_id
_entity_poly.type
_entity_poly.pdbx_seq_one_letter_code
_entity_poly.pdbx_strand_id
1 'polypeptide(L)'
;MDRLVKAEEKEVGLIFKKGQRCSTSFKLTNLMHTMSVAVYLTTTNPSLFSLNRSFSIIPPLSSSSYILLLSQPSDQPPFSTPADVVTVRTAMLPTGKAHQSDLRRLFSKPGPHVFRDAVLPVSFVGPHVAEFLISHHTQIPECGSLFKKAISGCAQSELTALLRPAIECGNEDAVSALIDAGADVNSRDSNEISLINLSVRAAKMDVLKILLASGCTPNHSVDSSVHEAAALNRVDILESLFQSFGNNMDINSVSSEGRTPIHMAALHGHIEAIQFCLSVGGNPNVWDHNGWTPLHCAASEGHLKVVECLLECSNVKYGVNREGKTAFSLAVDNGHSHLLDLLQWGDALLRAARLDDVHGLTSCIAKGAMVNRKDQNGWTPLHWAAFKGRIKSVKVLLEHGGEIDAVDDAGYTPLHCAAEAGHLQLALFFISRGSGVNLKSFEGAFLLNSESLNKDIPLDMSLHQHKTKA
;
A
#
# COMPACT_ATOMS: atom_id res chain seq x y z
N MET A 1 62.33 -2.40 -2.11
CA MET A 1 61.16 -2.56 -3.00
C MET A 1 60.28 -3.58 -2.33
N ASP A 2 59.07 -3.20 -1.96
CA ASP A 2 58.20 -4.09 -1.18
C ASP A 2 57.31 -4.95 -2.09
N ARG A 3 57.29 -4.64 -3.41
CA ARG A 3 56.53 -5.35 -4.43
C ARG A 3 57.28 -5.35 -5.78
N LEU A 4 57.30 -6.48 -6.47
CA LEU A 4 57.88 -6.62 -7.82
C LEU A 4 56.83 -6.42 -8.93
N VAL A 5 55.57 -6.71 -8.63
CA VAL A 5 54.44 -6.65 -9.54
C VAL A 5 53.29 -5.85 -8.91
N LYS A 6 52.51 -5.19 -9.75
CA LYS A 6 51.27 -4.51 -9.36
C LYS A 6 50.07 -5.13 -10.09
N ALA A 7 49.00 -5.43 -9.36
CA ALA A 7 47.72 -5.77 -9.97
C ALA A 7 47.01 -4.50 -10.45
N GLU A 8 46.39 -4.57 -11.63
CA GLU A 8 45.60 -3.46 -12.17
C GLU A 8 44.29 -3.27 -11.38
N GLU A 9 43.64 -4.36 -10.99
CA GLU A 9 42.48 -4.34 -10.09
C GLU A 9 42.87 -4.57 -8.62
N LYS A 10 42.06 -4.02 -7.69
CA LYS A 10 42.19 -4.30 -6.24
C LYS A 10 41.48 -5.59 -5.82
N GLU A 11 40.48 -6.01 -6.58
CA GLU A 11 39.66 -7.20 -6.39
C GLU A 11 39.41 -7.86 -7.74
N VAL A 12 39.19 -9.18 -7.74
CA VAL A 12 38.84 -9.96 -8.94
C VAL A 12 37.34 -10.16 -8.98
N GLY A 13 36.65 -9.33 -9.78
CA GLY A 13 35.20 -9.42 -9.99
C GLY A 13 34.84 -10.54 -10.96
N LEU A 14 34.29 -11.64 -10.46
CA LEU A 14 33.86 -12.79 -11.23
C LEU A 14 32.37 -12.69 -11.57
N ILE A 15 32.07 -12.52 -12.86
CA ILE A 15 30.68 -12.46 -13.34
C ILE A 15 30.06 -13.84 -13.21
N PHE A 16 29.09 -13.99 -12.31
CA PHE A 16 28.40 -15.26 -12.07
C PHE A 16 27.15 -15.37 -12.93
N LYS A 17 27.01 -16.53 -13.58
CA LYS A 17 25.84 -16.92 -14.37
C LYS A 17 25.39 -18.30 -13.94
N LYS A 18 24.12 -18.41 -13.56
CA LYS A 18 23.52 -19.64 -13.07
C LYS A 18 23.69 -20.79 -14.07
N GLY A 19 24.16 -21.94 -13.61
CA GLY A 19 24.32 -23.15 -14.44
C GLY A 19 25.40 -23.06 -15.52
N GLN A 20 26.20 -21.98 -15.55
CA GLN A 20 27.22 -21.77 -16.58
C GLN A 20 28.64 -21.75 -16.00
N ARG A 21 29.63 -22.01 -16.85
CA ARG A 21 31.03 -21.82 -16.49
C ARG A 21 31.34 -20.33 -16.45
N CYS A 22 31.73 -19.87 -15.27
CA CYS A 22 32.03 -18.46 -15.02
C CYS A 22 33.54 -18.26 -15.02
N SER A 23 34.00 -17.18 -15.67
CA SER A 23 35.42 -16.82 -15.67
C SER A 23 35.59 -15.32 -15.75
N THR A 24 36.69 -14.81 -15.21
CA THR A 24 37.06 -13.41 -15.28
C THR A 24 38.56 -13.28 -15.53
N SER A 25 38.97 -12.18 -16.17
CA SER A 25 40.37 -11.89 -16.42
C SER A 25 40.85 -10.71 -15.60
N PHE A 26 42.05 -10.82 -15.04
CA PHE A 26 42.73 -9.73 -14.33
C PHE A 26 44.16 -9.59 -14.83
N LYS A 27 44.79 -8.43 -14.61
CA LYS A 27 46.13 -8.13 -15.13
C LYS A 27 47.14 -7.83 -14.04
N LEU A 28 48.36 -8.31 -14.27
CA LEU A 28 49.52 -8.00 -13.43
C LEU A 28 50.62 -7.35 -14.27
N THR A 29 51.19 -6.27 -13.74
CA THR A 29 52.22 -5.47 -14.40
C THR A 29 53.54 -5.57 -13.65
N ASN A 30 54.61 -5.90 -14.35
CA ASN A 30 55.96 -5.92 -13.79
C ASN A 30 56.48 -4.49 -13.58
N LEU A 31 56.91 -4.18 -12.36
CA LEU A 31 57.44 -2.86 -11.98
C LEU A 31 58.95 -2.74 -12.23
N MET A 32 59.63 -3.84 -12.57
CA MET A 32 61.08 -3.85 -12.80
C MET A 32 61.41 -3.36 -14.21
N HIS A 33 62.36 -2.42 -14.30
CA HIS A 33 62.84 -1.86 -15.57
C HIS A 33 63.80 -2.78 -16.34
N THR A 34 64.56 -3.62 -15.62
CA THR A 34 65.67 -4.39 -16.21
C THR A 34 65.55 -5.91 -16.04
N MET A 35 64.62 -6.39 -15.21
CA MET A 35 64.50 -7.80 -14.86
C MET A 35 63.12 -8.36 -15.14
N SER A 36 63.07 -9.61 -15.61
CA SER A 36 61.81 -10.35 -15.66
C SER A 36 61.43 -10.83 -14.26
N VAL A 37 60.13 -10.95 -14.01
CA VAL A 37 59.61 -11.41 -12.72
C VAL A 37 58.88 -12.74 -12.94
N ALA A 38 59.30 -13.76 -12.20
CA ALA A 38 58.55 -15.00 -12.07
C ALA A 38 57.34 -14.76 -11.17
N VAL A 39 56.17 -15.23 -11.60
CA VAL A 39 54.91 -15.08 -10.85
C VAL A 39 54.31 -16.45 -10.59
N TYR A 40 53.82 -16.63 -9.37
CA TYR A 40 53.05 -17.79 -8.93
C TYR A 40 51.73 -17.34 -8.29
N LEU A 41 50.64 -17.90 -8.81
CA LEU A 41 49.27 -17.60 -8.38
C LEU A 41 48.66 -18.79 -7.68
N THR A 42 48.02 -18.53 -6.54
CA THR A 42 47.27 -19.52 -5.74
C THR A 42 45.94 -18.96 -5.30
N THR A 43 44.94 -19.82 -5.14
CA THR A 43 43.63 -19.48 -4.59
C THR A 43 43.47 -20.09 -3.20
N THR A 44 42.65 -19.50 -2.35
CA THR A 44 42.28 -20.07 -1.04
C THR A 44 41.52 -21.38 -1.16
N ASN A 45 40.68 -21.51 -2.19
CA ASN A 45 39.90 -22.71 -2.47
C ASN A 45 40.23 -23.28 -3.87
N PRO A 46 41.25 -24.16 -3.99
CA PRO A 46 41.66 -24.74 -5.26
C PRO A 46 40.65 -25.72 -5.87
N SER A 47 39.72 -26.26 -5.06
CA SER A 47 38.62 -27.08 -5.59
C SER A 47 37.60 -26.23 -6.35
N LEU A 48 37.35 -25.02 -5.88
CA LEU A 48 36.32 -24.15 -6.43
C LEU A 48 36.84 -23.29 -7.59
N PHE A 49 38.08 -22.82 -7.50
CA PHE A 49 38.69 -21.96 -8.51
C PHE A 49 39.88 -22.61 -9.20
N SER A 50 39.93 -22.47 -10.53
CA SER A 50 41.08 -22.84 -11.35
C SER A 50 41.63 -21.62 -12.09
N LEU A 51 42.95 -21.58 -12.25
CA LEU A 51 43.64 -20.53 -13.01
C LEU A 51 44.13 -21.12 -14.32
N ASN A 52 44.00 -20.38 -15.43
CA ASN A 52 44.50 -20.83 -16.74
C ASN A 52 46.02 -21.10 -16.73
N ARG A 53 46.77 -20.36 -15.92
CA ARG A 53 48.19 -20.57 -15.66
C ARG A 53 48.53 -20.12 -14.24
N SER A 54 49.03 -21.04 -13.43
CA SER A 54 49.51 -20.73 -12.08
C SER A 54 50.93 -20.18 -12.06
N PHE A 55 51.73 -20.46 -13.10
CA PHE A 55 53.12 -20.00 -13.22
C PHE A 55 53.31 -19.22 -14.52
N SER A 56 54.05 -18.13 -14.44
CA SER A 56 54.35 -17.27 -15.58
C SER A 56 55.62 -16.46 -15.35
N ILE A 57 56.13 -15.88 -16.43
CA ILE A 57 57.24 -14.92 -16.40
C ILE A 57 56.72 -13.64 -17.06
N ILE A 58 56.81 -12.51 -16.35
CA ILE A 58 56.43 -11.21 -16.88
C ILE A 58 57.72 -10.45 -17.24
N PRO A 59 57.97 -10.14 -18.53
CA PRO A 59 59.11 -9.33 -18.95
C PRO A 59 59.14 -7.93 -18.29
N PRO A 60 60.30 -7.24 -18.32
CA PRO A 60 60.42 -5.89 -17.76
C PRO A 60 59.38 -4.93 -18.34
N LEU A 61 58.75 -4.13 -17.47
CA LEU A 61 57.74 -3.11 -17.83
C LEU A 61 56.57 -3.61 -18.69
N SER A 62 56.26 -4.91 -18.61
CA SER A 62 55.15 -5.51 -19.36
C SER A 62 54.05 -6.01 -18.44
N SER A 63 52.87 -6.24 -19.02
CA SER A 63 51.70 -6.78 -18.33
C SER A 63 51.34 -8.18 -18.84
N SER A 64 50.79 -9.00 -17.97
CA SER A 64 50.25 -10.32 -18.31
C SER A 64 48.84 -10.48 -17.76
N SER A 65 47.92 -10.96 -18.61
CA SER A 65 46.54 -11.29 -18.21
C SER A 65 46.45 -12.70 -17.66
N TYR A 66 45.62 -12.90 -16.64
CA TYR A 66 45.32 -14.21 -16.04
C TYR A 66 43.83 -14.41 -16.05
N ILE A 67 43.38 -15.65 -16.16
CA ILE A 67 41.95 -15.99 -16.14
C ILE A 67 41.69 -16.85 -14.91
N LEU A 68 40.80 -16.38 -14.04
CA LEU A 68 40.23 -17.14 -12.95
C LEU A 68 38.93 -17.79 -13.44
N LEU A 69 38.81 -19.11 -13.31
CA LEU A 69 37.64 -19.89 -13.69
C LEU A 69 37.00 -20.52 -12.45
N LEU A 70 35.67 -20.52 -12.42
CA LEU A 70 34.89 -21.32 -11.50
C LEU A 70 34.83 -22.76 -12.03
N SER A 71 35.37 -23.72 -11.28
CA SER A 71 35.65 -25.08 -11.75
C SER A 71 34.40 -25.85 -12.17
N GLN A 72 33.29 -25.65 -11.45
CA GLN A 72 32.01 -26.32 -11.70
C GLN A 72 30.88 -25.28 -11.85
N PRO A 73 29.94 -25.50 -12.79
CA PRO A 73 28.72 -24.71 -12.84
C PRO A 73 27.93 -24.92 -11.55
N SER A 74 27.32 -23.85 -11.05
CA SER A 74 26.51 -23.86 -9.83
C SER A 74 25.22 -23.09 -10.08
N ASP A 75 24.16 -23.50 -9.38
CA ASP A 75 22.89 -22.78 -9.38
C ASP A 75 22.88 -21.59 -8.41
N GLN A 76 23.81 -21.56 -7.46
CA GLN A 76 23.94 -20.52 -6.44
C GLN A 76 25.37 -19.95 -6.41
N PRO A 77 25.53 -18.65 -6.12
CA PRO A 77 26.84 -18.05 -5.96
C PRO A 77 27.54 -18.66 -4.72
N PRO A 78 28.75 -19.22 -4.87
CA PRO A 78 29.45 -19.89 -3.77
C PRO A 78 30.14 -18.86 -2.88
N PHE A 79 29.37 -18.19 -2.04
CA PHE A 79 29.93 -17.27 -1.05
C PHE A 79 30.71 -18.01 0.04
N SER A 80 31.87 -17.48 0.39
CA SER A 80 32.71 -17.97 1.48
C SER A 80 32.93 -16.87 2.51
N THR A 81 32.95 -17.24 3.79
CA THR A 81 33.32 -16.35 4.90
C THR A 81 34.51 -16.96 5.63
N PRO A 82 35.73 -16.38 5.54
CA PRO A 82 36.10 -15.15 4.83
C PRO A 82 36.09 -15.28 3.29
N ALA A 83 36.06 -14.14 2.59
CA ALA A 83 36.06 -14.11 1.13
C ALA A 83 37.30 -14.81 0.55
N ASP A 84 37.10 -15.56 -0.52
CA ASP A 84 38.17 -16.24 -1.23
C ASP A 84 39.15 -15.22 -1.85
N VAL A 85 40.45 -15.53 -1.87
CA VAL A 85 41.49 -14.63 -2.38
C VAL A 85 42.42 -15.32 -3.37
N VAL A 86 42.86 -14.57 -4.37
CA VAL A 86 44.00 -14.91 -5.23
C VAL A 86 45.26 -14.30 -4.61
N THR A 87 46.19 -15.14 -4.17
CA THR A 87 47.49 -14.70 -3.66
C THR A 87 48.53 -14.70 -4.78
N VAL A 88 49.17 -13.56 -4.98
CA VAL A 88 50.25 -13.35 -5.95
C VAL A 88 51.58 -13.42 -5.23
N ARG A 89 52.40 -14.42 -5.59
CA ARG A 89 53.78 -14.56 -5.14
C ARG A 89 54.73 -14.31 -6.31
N THR A 90 55.80 -13.59 -6.05
CA THR A 90 56.74 -13.19 -7.10
C THR A 90 58.18 -13.41 -6.68
N ALA A 91 59.06 -13.58 -7.67
CA ALA A 91 60.49 -13.67 -7.46
C ALA A 91 61.22 -13.07 -8.67
N MET A 92 62.34 -12.39 -8.43
CA MET A 92 63.16 -11.85 -9.52
C MET A 92 63.79 -13.00 -10.33
N LEU A 93 63.82 -12.86 -11.65
CA LEU A 93 64.39 -13.86 -12.55
C LEU A 93 65.53 -13.24 -13.39
N PRO A 94 66.80 -13.30 -12.93
CA PRO A 94 67.92 -12.61 -13.58
C PRO A 94 68.19 -13.03 -15.02
N THR A 95 67.97 -14.32 -15.33
CA THR A 95 68.21 -14.87 -16.67
C THR A 95 67.07 -14.63 -17.65
N GLY A 96 65.92 -14.14 -17.18
CA GLY A 96 64.70 -13.94 -17.97
C GLY A 96 64.06 -15.21 -18.55
N LYS A 97 64.67 -16.38 -18.36
CA LYS A 97 64.25 -17.68 -18.90
C LYS A 97 64.24 -18.71 -17.78
N ALA A 98 63.12 -19.42 -17.63
CA ALA A 98 62.95 -20.54 -16.71
C ALA A 98 61.90 -21.50 -17.26
N HIS A 99 62.13 -22.81 -17.13
CA HIS A 99 61.11 -23.81 -17.43
C HIS A 99 60.11 -23.93 -16.27
N GLN A 100 58.94 -24.52 -16.53
CA GLN A 100 57.89 -24.66 -15.53
C GLN A 100 58.34 -25.48 -14.30
N SER A 101 59.23 -26.45 -14.48
CA SER A 101 59.88 -27.20 -13.39
C SER A 101 60.73 -26.30 -12.48
N ASP A 102 61.44 -25.34 -13.07
CA ASP A 102 62.31 -24.41 -12.34
C ASP A 102 61.47 -23.45 -11.51
N LEU A 103 60.38 -22.94 -12.10
CA LEU A 103 59.41 -22.09 -11.39
C LEU A 103 58.74 -22.85 -10.23
N ARG A 104 58.35 -24.11 -10.44
CA ARG A 104 57.80 -24.95 -9.36
C ARG A 104 58.80 -25.11 -8.22
N ARG A 105 60.08 -25.35 -8.53
CA ARG A 105 61.13 -25.47 -7.52
C ARG A 105 61.35 -24.15 -6.78
N LEU A 106 61.36 -23.03 -7.50
CA LEU A 106 61.53 -21.68 -6.94
C LEU A 106 60.44 -21.35 -5.90
N PHE A 107 59.18 -21.66 -6.20
CA PHE A 107 58.04 -21.36 -5.30
C PHE A 107 57.71 -22.49 -4.31
N SER A 108 58.42 -23.62 -4.34
CA SER A 108 58.14 -24.79 -3.48
C SER A 108 58.48 -24.56 -2.01
N LYS A 109 59.43 -23.67 -1.71
CA LYS A 109 59.84 -23.33 -0.35
C LYS A 109 59.72 -21.83 -0.13
N PRO A 110 59.15 -21.38 1.00
CA PRO A 110 59.22 -19.98 1.37
C PRO A 110 60.68 -19.58 1.57
N GLY A 111 61.03 -18.36 1.14
CA GLY A 111 62.38 -17.84 1.26
C GLY A 111 62.42 -16.33 1.04
N PRO A 112 63.54 -15.66 1.39
CA PRO A 112 63.65 -14.20 1.33
C PRO A 112 63.58 -13.62 -0.09
N HIS A 113 63.66 -14.48 -1.11
CA HIS A 113 63.58 -14.11 -2.52
C HIS A 113 62.15 -14.20 -3.09
N VAL A 114 61.18 -14.69 -2.30
CA VAL A 114 59.77 -14.79 -2.69
C VAL A 114 58.97 -13.71 -1.98
N PHE A 115 58.41 -12.80 -2.76
CA PHE A 115 57.60 -11.68 -2.27
C PHE A 115 56.12 -12.03 -2.38
N ARG A 116 55.30 -11.51 -1.45
CA ARG A 116 53.83 -11.61 -1.48
C ARG A 116 53.26 -10.27 -1.93
N ASP A 117 53.35 -10.01 -3.23
CA ASP A 117 53.09 -8.69 -3.80
C ASP A 117 51.63 -8.25 -3.76
N ALA A 118 50.69 -9.19 -3.86
CA ALA A 118 49.27 -8.89 -3.84
C ALA A 118 48.43 -10.03 -3.26
N VAL A 119 47.31 -9.65 -2.64
CA VAL A 119 46.22 -10.54 -2.22
C VAL A 119 44.96 -9.90 -2.77
N LEU A 120 44.34 -10.55 -3.75
CA LEU A 120 43.18 -10.02 -4.46
C LEU A 120 41.94 -10.78 -4.02
N PRO A 121 41.02 -10.16 -3.26
CA PRO A 121 39.72 -10.75 -2.96
C PRO A 121 38.94 -11.07 -4.24
N VAL A 122 38.29 -12.23 -4.25
CA VAL A 122 37.36 -12.64 -5.29
C VAL A 122 35.97 -12.18 -4.89
N SER A 123 35.35 -11.34 -5.71
CA SER A 123 33.99 -10.87 -5.52
C SER A 123 33.10 -11.39 -6.65
N PHE A 124 31.89 -11.85 -6.31
CA PHE A 124 30.92 -12.28 -7.31
C PHE A 124 30.08 -11.09 -7.75
N VAL A 125 29.98 -10.89 -9.06
CA VAL A 125 29.24 -9.76 -9.66
C VAL A 125 28.26 -10.25 -10.72
N GLY A 126 27.27 -9.41 -11.04
CA GLY A 126 26.27 -9.67 -12.08
C GLY A 126 24.86 -9.92 -11.54
N PRO A 127 23.87 -9.97 -12.45
CA PRO A 127 22.45 -9.94 -12.08
C PRO A 127 22.01 -11.16 -11.26
N HIS A 128 22.51 -12.36 -11.57
CA HIS A 128 22.15 -13.57 -10.82
C HIS A 128 22.66 -13.54 -9.37
N VAL A 129 23.78 -12.84 -9.11
CA VAL A 129 24.28 -12.64 -7.74
C VAL A 129 23.37 -11.67 -7.01
N ALA A 130 23.03 -10.55 -7.66
CA ALA A 130 22.13 -9.56 -7.10
C ALA A 130 20.74 -10.15 -6.80
N GLU A 131 20.16 -10.94 -7.71
CA GLU A 131 18.89 -11.64 -7.54
C GLU A 131 18.93 -12.63 -6.36
N PHE A 132 20.02 -13.41 -6.24
CA PHE A 132 20.20 -14.29 -5.09
C PHE A 132 20.27 -13.51 -3.76
N LEU A 133 21.01 -12.38 -3.74
CA LEU A 133 21.11 -11.53 -2.56
C LEU A 133 19.77 -10.86 -2.21
N ILE A 134 18.97 -10.45 -3.20
CA ILE A 134 17.61 -9.90 -2.98
C ILE A 134 16.73 -10.95 -2.30
N SER A 135 16.73 -12.18 -2.79
CA SER A 135 15.88 -13.26 -2.25
C SER A 135 16.32 -13.75 -0.85
N HIS A 136 17.58 -13.57 -0.48
CA HIS A 136 18.15 -14.06 0.79
C HIS A 136 18.62 -12.93 1.73
N HIS A 137 18.14 -11.69 1.51
CA HIS A 137 18.64 -10.49 2.20
C HIS A 137 18.50 -10.53 3.73
N THR A 138 17.54 -11.29 4.27
CA THR A 138 17.35 -11.45 5.73
C THR A 138 18.31 -12.45 6.37
N GLN A 139 18.95 -13.31 5.58
CA GLN A 139 19.78 -14.42 6.07
C GLN A 139 21.28 -14.12 5.99
N ILE A 140 21.69 -13.15 5.18
CA ILE A 140 23.10 -12.88 4.87
C ILE A 140 23.60 -11.64 5.63
N PRO A 141 24.56 -11.77 6.57
CA PRO A 141 25.23 -10.63 7.19
C PRO A 141 25.96 -9.79 6.14
N GLU A 142 26.00 -8.46 6.31
CA GLU A 142 26.67 -7.51 5.38
C GLU A 142 26.12 -7.49 3.94
N CYS A 143 24.90 -7.99 3.73
CA CYS A 143 24.26 -8.10 2.41
C CYS A 143 24.29 -6.80 1.60
N GLY A 144 24.12 -5.63 2.23
CA GLY A 144 24.16 -4.33 1.53
C GLY A 144 25.51 -4.04 0.85
N SER A 145 26.63 -4.41 1.48
CA SER A 145 27.97 -4.21 0.89
C SER A 145 28.22 -5.16 -0.28
N LEU A 146 27.81 -6.42 -0.13
CA LEU A 146 27.90 -7.45 -1.17
C LEU A 146 26.99 -7.10 -2.35
N PHE A 147 25.81 -6.54 -2.08
CA PHE A 147 24.86 -6.15 -3.11
C PHE A 147 25.39 -5.00 -3.97
N LYS A 148 25.98 -3.96 -3.37
CA LYS A 148 26.63 -2.86 -4.11
C LYS A 148 27.74 -3.37 -5.04
N LYS A 149 28.52 -4.38 -4.59
CA LYS A 149 29.51 -5.05 -5.44
C LYS A 149 28.85 -5.90 -6.52
N ALA A 150 27.78 -6.62 -6.20
CA ALA A 150 27.08 -7.47 -7.16
C ALA A 150 26.56 -6.66 -8.36
N ILE A 151 26.01 -5.47 -8.11
CA ILE A 151 25.43 -4.63 -9.15
C ILE A 151 26.45 -3.79 -9.93
N SER A 152 27.70 -3.65 -9.47
CA SER A 152 28.71 -2.79 -10.12
C SER A 152 29.12 -3.23 -11.53
N GLY A 153 28.81 -4.49 -11.89
CA GLY A 153 29.06 -5.04 -13.22
C GLY A 153 27.81 -5.20 -14.08
N CYS A 154 26.64 -4.72 -13.64
CA CYS A 154 25.37 -4.88 -14.35
C CYS A 154 25.14 -3.73 -15.34
N ALA A 155 24.56 -4.06 -16.50
CA ALA A 155 24.06 -3.06 -17.43
C ALA A 155 22.76 -2.42 -16.90
N GLN A 156 22.40 -1.24 -17.40
CA GLN A 156 21.18 -0.54 -16.98
C GLN A 156 19.90 -1.39 -17.12
N SER A 157 19.79 -2.17 -18.20
CA SER A 157 18.65 -3.08 -18.41
C SER A 157 18.58 -4.19 -17.36
N GLU A 158 19.73 -4.70 -16.92
CA GLU A 158 19.82 -5.72 -15.87
C GLU A 158 19.48 -5.13 -14.50
N LEU A 159 19.99 -3.94 -14.18
CA LEU A 159 19.62 -3.20 -12.97
C LEU A 159 18.11 -2.95 -12.90
N THR A 160 17.52 -2.55 -14.02
CA THR A 160 16.08 -2.29 -14.14
C THR A 160 15.27 -3.58 -13.93
N ALA A 161 15.72 -4.71 -14.47
CA ALA A 161 15.08 -6.01 -14.25
C ALA A 161 15.11 -6.46 -12.78
N LEU A 162 16.13 -6.05 -12.02
CA LEU A 162 16.28 -6.38 -10.59
C LEU A 162 15.38 -5.55 -9.66
N LEU A 163 14.83 -4.42 -10.13
CA LEU A 163 13.96 -3.57 -9.29
C LEU A 163 12.70 -4.31 -8.83
N ARG A 164 12.04 -5.04 -9.74
CA ARG A 164 10.79 -5.75 -9.43
C ARG A 164 10.93 -6.79 -8.32
N PRO A 165 11.86 -7.76 -8.40
CA PRO A 165 12.05 -8.71 -7.31
C PRO A 165 12.48 -8.02 -6.01
N ALA A 166 13.26 -6.93 -6.08
CA ALA A 166 13.62 -6.15 -4.88
C ALA A 166 12.40 -5.50 -4.20
N ILE A 167 11.47 -4.95 -4.99
CA ILE A 167 10.21 -4.35 -4.52
C ILE A 167 9.30 -5.42 -3.92
N GLU A 168 9.11 -6.55 -4.60
CA GLU A 168 8.28 -7.66 -4.10
C GLU A 168 8.78 -8.21 -2.76
N CYS A 169 10.12 -8.33 -2.62
CA CYS A 169 10.75 -8.73 -1.36
C CYS A 169 10.67 -7.64 -0.27
N GLY A 170 10.38 -6.39 -0.63
CA GLY A 170 10.39 -5.24 0.28
C GLY A 170 11.79 -4.84 0.75
N ASN A 171 12.83 -5.09 -0.04
CA ASN A 171 14.21 -4.79 0.33
C ASN A 171 14.58 -3.35 -0.04
N GLU A 172 14.35 -2.43 0.89
CA GLU A 172 14.59 -0.98 0.75
C GLU A 172 16.03 -0.63 0.35
N ASP A 173 17.02 -1.29 0.95
CA ASP A 173 18.44 -1.08 0.67
C ASP A 173 18.78 -1.48 -0.77
N ALA A 174 18.24 -2.60 -1.24
CA ALA A 174 18.44 -3.06 -2.60
C ALA A 174 17.75 -2.15 -3.60
N VAL A 175 16.51 -1.71 -3.33
CA VAL A 175 15.81 -0.74 -4.20
C VAL A 175 16.62 0.57 -4.29
N SER A 176 17.03 1.13 -3.16
CA SER A 176 17.83 2.37 -3.13
C SER A 176 19.15 2.21 -3.89
N ALA A 177 19.88 1.11 -3.67
CA ALA A 177 21.14 0.86 -4.35
C ALA A 177 20.98 0.66 -5.87
N LEU A 178 19.89 0.04 -6.32
CA LEU A 178 19.59 -0.11 -7.76
C LEU A 178 19.27 1.25 -8.41
N ILE A 179 18.48 2.08 -7.73
CA ILE A 179 18.15 3.43 -8.19
C ILE A 179 19.41 4.30 -8.27
N ASP A 180 20.24 4.29 -7.22
CA ASP A 180 21.52 5.01 -7.18
C ASP A 180 22.49 4.55 -8.30
N ALA A 181 22.42 3.27 -8.68
CA ALA A 181 23.20 2.70 -9.77
C ALA A 181 22.65 3.03 -11.18
N GLY A 182 21.52 3.73 -11.27
CA GLY A 182 20.93 4.18 -12.54
C GLY A 182 19.87 3.26 -13.13
N ALA A 183 19.24 2.40 -12.33
CA ALA A 183 18.09 1.61 -12.77
C ALA A 183 16.92 2.53 -13.20
N ASP A 184 16.20 2.14 -14.25
CA ASP A 184 15.04 2.92 -14.72
C ASP A 184 13.80 2.66 -13.86
N VAL A 185 13.48 3.66 -13.03
CA VAL A 185 12.32 3.64 -12.13
C VAL A 185 10.98 3.75 -12.86
N ASN A 186 10.96 4.20 -14.11
CA ASN A 186 9.74 4.33 -14.92
C ASN A 186 9.54 3.13 -15.87
N SER A 187 10.32 2.06 -15.69
CA SER A 187 10.17 0.82 -16.44
C SER A 187 8.82 0.13 -16.20
N ARG A 188 8.28 -0.45 -17.26
CA ARG A 188 6.97 -1.11 -17.28
C ARG A 188 7.12 -2.58 -17.67
N ASP A 189 6.24 -3.44 -17.16
CA ASP A 189 6.20 -4.84 -17.59
C ASP A 189 5.35 -5.01 -18.86
N SER A 190 5.17 -6.27 -19.26
CA SER A 190 4.34 -6.65 -20.41
C SER A 190 2.87 -6.24 -20.26
N ASN A 191 2.40 -5.96 -19.05
CA ASN A 191 1.03 -5.54 -18.75
C ASN A 191 0.93 -4.02 -18.52
N GLU A 192 2.00 -3.28 -18.84
CA GLU A 192 2.14 -1.84 -18.62
C GLU A 192 2.06 -1.38 -17.16
N ILE A 193 2.22 -2.29 -16.19
CA ILE A 193 2.14 -2.01 -14.76
C ILE A 193 3.41 -1.30 -14.31
N SER A 194 3.27 -0.16 -13.61
CA SER A 194 4.40 0.56 -13.04
C SER A 194 4.97 -0.08 -11.76
N LEU A 195 6.19 0.32 -11.38
CA LEU A 195 6.79 -0.06 -10.10
C LEU A 195 6.00 0.46 -8.89
N ILE A 196 5.31 1.60 -9.03
CA ILE A 196 4.40 2.12 -7.99
C ILE A 196 3.28 1.12 -7.74
N ASN A 197 2.56 0.69 -8.78
CA ASN A 197 1.48 -0.29 -8.61
C ASN A 197 2.00 -1.60 -7.97
N LEU A 198 3.16 -2.09 -8.39
CA LEU A 198 3.79 -3.27 -7.79
C LEU A 198 4.06 -3.10 -6.29
N SER A 199 4.61 -1.95 -5.87
CA SER A 199 4.86 -1.67 -4.44
C SER A 199 3.58 -1.55 -3.61
N VAL A 200 2.50 -1.01 -4.20
CA VAL A 200 1.17 -0.96 -3.58
C VAL A 200 0.61 -2.37 -3.38
N ARG A 201 0.66 -3.22 -4.41
CA ARG A 201 0.24 -4.63 -4.34
C ARG A 201 1.03 -5.44 -3.30
N ALA A 202 2.34 -5.20 -3.22
CA ALA A 202 3.21 -5.82 -2.23
C ALA A 202 3.05 -5.25 -0.81
N ALA A 203 2.22 -4.19 -0.64
CA ALA A 203 1.95 -3.52 0.61
C ALA A 203 3.22 -2.94 1.30
N LYS A 204 4.24 -2.56 0.52
CA LYS A 204 5.55 -2.08 1.00
C LYS A 204 5.63 -0.56 1.00
N MET A 205 5.19 0.05 2.10
CA MET A 205 5.07 1.50 2.23
C MET A 205 6.42 2.24 2.10
N ASP A 206 7.48 1.72 2.71
CA ASP A 206 8.77 2.39 2.69
C ASP A 206 9.44 2.31 1.31
N VAL A 207 9.26 1.19 0.61
CA VAL A 207 9.62 1.07 -0.82
C VAL A 207 8.82 2.04 -1.69
N LEU A 208 7.51 2.18 -1.45
CA LEU A 208 6.70 3.17 -2.15
C LEU A 208 7.25 4.59 -1.96
N LYS A 209 7.60 4.99 -0.74
CA LYS A 209 8.19 6.31 -0.46
C LYS A 209 9.51 6.52 -1.21
N ILE A 210 10.37 5.50 -1.28
CA ILE A 210 11.62 5.55 -2.06
C ILE A 210 11.31 5.79 -3.54
N LEU A 211 10.35 5.06 -4.11
CA LEU A 211 9.95 5.22 -5.51
C LEU A 211 9.37 6.62 -5.79
N LEU A 212 8.52 7.14 -4.90
CA LEU A 212 7.95 8.48 -5.02
C LEU A 212 9.05 9.56 -4.96
N ALA A 213 10.02 9.42 -4.04
CA ALA A 213 11.15 10.34 -3.92
C ALA A 213 12.10 10.27 -5.13
N SER A 214 12.19 9.12 -5.79
CA SER A 214 13.02 8.93 -6.98
C SER A 214 12.44 9.51 -8.28
N GLY A 215 11.26 10.12 -8.23
CA GLY A 215 10.58 10.67 -9.40
C GLY A 215 9.92 9.60 -10.29
N CYS A 216 9.57 8.46 -9.71
CA CYS A 216 8.72 7.48 -10.40
C CYS A 216 7.35 8.08 -10.68
N THR A 217 6.87 7.94 -11.91
CA THR A 217 5.60 8.51 -12.36
C THR A 217 4.56 7.41 -12.56
N PRO A 218 3.31 7.61 -12.10
CA PRO A 218 2.23 6.67 -12.37
C PRO A 218 1.81 6.78 -13.83
N ASN A 219 1.40 5.67 -14.43
CA ASN A 219 0.76 5.62 -15.73
C ASN A 219 -0.72 5.96 -15.61
N HIS A 220 -1.10 7.21 -15.82
CA HIS A 220 -2.48 7.69 -15.60
C HIS A 220 -3.59 6.94 -16.37
N SER A 221 -3.27 6.26 -17.47
CA SER A 221 -4.27 5.52 -18.27
C SER A 221 -4.43 4.05 -17.87
N VAL A 222 -3.49 3.46 -17.14
CA VAL A 222 -3.47 2.00 -16.85
C VAL A 222 -3.19 1.69 -15.38
N ASP A 223 -2.44 2.54 -14.67
CA ASP A 223 -2.08 2.28 -13.28
C ASP A 223 -3.31 2.35 -12.39
N SER A 224 -3.81 1.18 -12.09
CA SER A 224 -4.83 0.94 -11.08
C SER A 224 -4.25 1.03 -9.66
N SER A 225 -3.22 1.86 -9.42
CA SER A 225 -2.55 1.96 -8.11
C SER A 225 -3.50 2.51 -7.05
N VAL A 226 -4.29 3.53 -7.39
CA VAL A 226 -5.34 4.08 -6.52
C VAL A 226 -6.47 3.06 -6.32
N HIS A 227 -6.83 2.33 -7.37
CA HIS A 227 -7.84 1.28 -7.32
C HIS A 227 -7.42 0.13 -6.39
N GLU A 228 -6.17 -0.31 -6.51
CA GLU A 228 -5.58 -1.37 -5.69
C GLU A 228 -5.44 -0.90 -4.24
N ALA A 229 -4.96 0.32 -4.00
CA ALA A 229 -4.88 0.87 -2.64
C ALA A 229 -6.27 0.95 -1.98
N ALA A 230 -7.30 1.34 -2.74
CA ALA A 230 -8.69 1.33 -2.29
C ALA A 230 -9.22 -0.10 -2.03
N ALA A 231 -8.87 -1.06 -2.89
CA ALA A 231 -9.21 -2.48 -2.73
C ALA A 231 -8.56 -3.14 -1.51
N LEU A 232 -7.40 -2.63 -1.06
CA LEU A 232 -6.66 -3.14 0.10
C LEU A 232 -6.94 -2.36 1.40
N ASN A 233 -7.86 -1.38 1.37
CA ASN A 233 -8.12 -0.43 2.46
C ASN A 233 -6.88 0.30 2.98
N ARG A 234 -5.90 0.59 2.11
CA ARG A 234 -4.65 1.25 2.48
C ARG A 234 -4.77 2.76 2.30
N VAL A 235 -5.48 3.39 3.22
CA VAL A 235 -5.67 4.86 3.26
C VAL A 235 -4.34 5.59 3.37
N ASP A 236 -3.37 5.03 4.09
CA ASP A 236 -2.01 5.56 4.18
C ASP A 236 -1.30 5.65 2.82
N ILE A 237 -1.46 4.62 1.98
CA ILE A 237 -0.95 4.61 0.60
C ILE A 237 -1.70 5.65 -0.24
N LEU A 238 -3.03 5.71 -0.14
CA LEU A 238 -3.84 6.70 -0.85
C LEU A 238 -3.40 8.13 -0.49
N GLU A 239 -3.26 8.45 0.79
CA GLU A 239 -2.74 9.73 1.28
C GLU A 239 -1.37 10.05 0.70
N SER A 240 -0.44 9.08 0.72
CA SER A 240 0.91 9.30 0.21
C SER A 240 0.93 9.54 -1.30
N LEU A 241 0.14 8.80 -2.06
CA LEU A 241 0.01 8.99 -3.51
C LEU A 241 -0.57 10.38 -3.85
N PHE A 242 -1.65 10.79 -3.17
CA PHE A 242 -2.26 12.11 -3.38
C PHE A 242 -1.38 13.25 -2.87
N GLN A 243 -0.59 13.05 -1.81
CA GLN A 243 0.37 14.05 -1.34
C GLN A 243 1.52 14.23 -2.34
N SER A 244 2.02 13.16 -2.94
CA SER A 244 3.14 13.22 -3.91
C SER A 244 2.72 13.74 -5.28
N PHE A 245 1.53 13.37 -5.76
CA PHE A 245 1.10 13.74 -7.12
C PHE A 245 0.06 14.87 -7.17
N GLY A 246 -0.55 15.25 -6.03
CA GLY A 246 -1.54 16.31 -5.95
C GLY A 246 -2.65 16.16 -7.00
N ASN A 247 -2.89 17.24 -7.75
CA ASN A 247 -3.92 17.31 -8.79
C ASN A 247 -3.62 16.42 -10.04
N ASN A 248 -2.43 15.83 -10.16
CA ASN A 248 -2.13 14.94 -11.29
C ASN A 248 -2.77 13.56 -11.12
N MET A 249 -3.24 13.20 -9.93
CA MET A 249 -3.90 11.93 -9.69
C MET A 249 -5.42 12.10 -9.66
N ASP A 250 -6.11 11.41 -10.57
CA ASP A 250 -7.57 11.44 -10.64
C ASP A 250 -8.17 10.30 -9.81
N ILE A 251 -8.84 10.65 -8.71
CA ILE A 251 -9.59 9.71 -7.86
C ILE A 251 -10.77 9.06 -8.60
N ASN A 252 -11.21 9.66 -9.71
CA ASN A 252 -12.30 9.16 -10.56
C ASN A 252 -11.80 8.43 -11.80
N SER A 253 -10.49 8.19 -11.91
CA SER A 253 -9.94 7.33 -12.95
C SER A 253 -10.65 5.96 -12.93
N VAL A 254 -10.78 5.36 -14.11
CA VAL A 254 -11.49 4.09 -14.29
C VAL A 254 -10.54 3.00 -14.76
N SER A 255 -10.74 1.78 -14.26
CA SER A 255 -10.05 0.59 -14.74
C SER A 255 -10.54 0.15 -16.12
N SER A 256 -9.98 -0.94 -16.66
CA SER A 256 -10.44 -1.56 -17.92
C SER A 256 -11.93 -1.96 -17.91
N GLU A 257 -12.51 -2.15 -16.72
CA GLU A 257 -13.93 -2.48 -16.54
C GLU A 257 -14.80 -1.25 -16.29
N GLY A 258 -14.25 -0.04 -16.38
CA GLY A 258 -14.98 1.20 -16.08
C GLY A 258 -15.17 1.46 -14.59
N ARG A 259 -14.49 0.69 -13.71
CA ARG A 259 -14.63 0.80 -12.26
C ARG A 259 -13.70 1.85 -11.71
N THR A 260 -14.21 2.70 -10.81
CA THR A 260 -13.42 3.67 -10.03
C THR A 260 -12.85 3.06 -8.74
N PRO A 261 -11.93 3.73 -8.04
CA PRO A 261 -11.46 3.30 -6.72
C PRO A 261 -12.59 3.08 -5.70
N ILE A 262 -13.65 3.89 -5.74
CA ILE A 262 -14.84 3.70 -4.88
C ILE A 262 -15.55 2.38 -5.19
N HIS A 263 -15.61 1.95 -6.46
CA HIS A 263 -16.15 0.63 -6.79
C HIS A 263 -15.33 -0.49 -6.12
N MET A 264 -14.01 -0.40 -6.16
CA MET A 264 -13.14 -1.42 -5.57
C MET A 264 -13.27 -1.47 -4.05
N ALA A 265 -13.23 -0.31 -3.39
CA ALA A 265 -13.45 -0.24 -1.95
C ALA A 265 -14.86 -0.73 -1.56
N ALA A 266 -15.89 -0.43 -2.36
CA ALA A 266 -17.25 -0.87 -2.13
C ALA A 266 -17.44 -2.38 -2.32
N LEU A 267 -16.76 -2.97 -3.31
CA LEU A 267 -16.74 -4.41 -3.53
C LEU A 267 -16.12 -5.17 -2.35
N HIS A 268 -15.07 -4.62 -1.73
CA HIS A 268 -14.37 -5.26 -0.61
C HIS A 268 -14.84 -4.81 0.78
N GLY A 269 -15.82 -3.91 0.87
CA GLY A 269 -16.42 -3.49 2.15
C GLY A 269 -15.56 -2.49 2.95
N HIS A 270 -14.71 -1.72 2.27
CA HIS A 270 -13.71 -0.85 2.88
C HIS A 270 -14.21 0.59 3.03
N ILE A 271 -14.84 0.88 4.16
CA ILE A 271 -15.46 2.18 4.44
C ILE A 271 -14.44 3.31 4.55
N GLU A 272 -13.27 3.07 5.16
CA GLU A 272 -12.25 4.09 5.35
C GLU A 272 -11.69 4.57 4.00
N ALA A 273 -11.43 3.64 3.07
CA ALA A 273 -11.05 3.98 1.70
C ALA A 273 -12.15 4.77 0.97
N ILE A 274 -13.43 4.43 1.14
CA ILE A 274 -14.54 5.20 0.54
C ILE A 274 -14.59 6.62 1.12
N GLN A 275 -14.51 6.76 2.44
CA GLN A 275 -14.50 8.07 3.10
C GLN A 275 -13.34 8.95 2.62
N PHE A 276 -12.15 8.37 2.48
CA PHE A 276 -11.00 9.06 1.88
C PHE A 276 -11.29 9.47 0.43
N CYS A 277 -11.77 8.54 -0.41
CA CYS A 277 -12.07 8.85 -1.82
C CYS A 277 -13.08 10.00 -1.92
N LEU A 278 -14.14 10.01 -1.09
CA LEU A 278 -15.14 11.06 -1.05
C LEU A 278 -14.56 12.40 -0.59
N SER A 279 -13.67 12.40 0.41
CA SER A 279 -13.07 13.64 0.94
C SER A 279 -12.19 14.36 -0.09
N VAL A 280 -11.59 13.62 -1.03
CA VAL A 280 -10.81 14.17 -2.15
C VAL A 280 -11.62 14.37 -3.44
N GLY A 281 -12.95 14.25 -3.40
CA GLY A 281 -13.84 14.55 -4.54
C GLY A 281 -14.20 13.35 -5.43
N GLY A 282 -14.08 12.13 -4.90
CA GLY A 282 -14.52 10.91 -5.57
C GLY A 282 -16.04 10.87 -5.77
N ASN A 283 -16.48 10.43 -6.94
CA ASN A 283 -17.88 10.37 -7.33
C ASN A 283 -18.46 8.97 -7.05
N PRO A 284 -19.38 8.82 -6.07
CA PRO A 284 -19.99 7.54 -5.73
C PRO A 284 -21.08 7.11 -6.73
N ASN A 285 -21.39 7.91 -7.74
CA ASN A 285 -22.49 7.67 -8.68
C ASN A 285 -22.03 7.18 -10.06
N VAL A 286 -20.75 6.82 -10.23
CA VAL A 286 -20.21 6.33 -11.51
C VAL A 286 -20.75 4.93 -11.83
N TRP A 287 -20.91 4.65 -13.12
CA TRP A 287 -21.39 3.38 -13.64
C TRP A 287 -20.26 2.70 -14.39
N ASP A 288 -19.96 1.44 -14.04
CA ASP A 288 -18.96 0.64 -14.73
C ASP A 288 -19.48 0.09 -16.08
N HIS A 289 -18.65 -0.66 -16.81
CA HIS A 289 -19.01 -1.22 -18.10
C HIS A 289 -20.17 -2.22 -18.03
N ASN A 290 -20.52 -2.78 -16.87
CA ASN A 290 -21.70 -3.63 -16.68
C ASN A 290 -22.92 -2.85 -16.18
N GLY A 291 -22.80 -1.52 -16.06
CA GLY A 291 -23.82 -0.66 -15.48
C GLY A 291 -23.91 -0.77 -13.96
N TRP A 292 -22.90 -1.33 -13.30
CA TRP A 292 -22.86 -1.39 -11.84
C TRP A 292 -22.38 -0.05 -11.29
N THR A 293 -22.97 0.36 -10.18
CA THR A 293 -22.49 1.49 -9.37
C THR A 293 -21.80 0.95 -8.12
N PRO A 294 -21.04 1.77 -7.37
CA PRO A 294 -20.46 1.31 -6.10
C PRO A 294 -21.50 0.73 -5.15
N LEU A 295 -22.73 1.27 -5.15
CA LEU A 295 -23.84 0.74 -4.35
C LEU A 295 -24.26 -0.67 -4.79
N HIS A 296 -24.25 -0.96 -6.10
CA HIS A 296 -24.49 -2.32 -6.59
C HIS A 296 -23.41 -3.29 -6.10
N CYS A 297 -22.13 -2.88 -6.15
CA CYS A 297 -21.01 -3.69 -5.64
C CYS A 297 -21.18 -4.01 -4.15
N ALA A 298 -21.41 -2.98 -3.32
CA ALA A 298 -21.58 -3.15 -1.88
C ALA A 298 -22.80 -4.01 -1.51
N ALA A 299 -23.92 -3.82 -2.23
CA ALA A 299 -25.14 -4.59 -1.99
C ALA A 299 -25.03 -6.05 -2.44
N SER A 300 -24.33 -6.31 -3.55
CA SER A 300 -24.04 -7.67 -4.03
C SER A 300 -23.21 -8.46 -3.03
N GLU A 301 -22.24 -7.81 -2.37
CA GLU A 301 -21.33 -8.45 -1.42
C GLU A 301 -21.79 -8.38 0.05
N GLY A 302 -22.91 -7.70 0.34
CA GLY A 302 -23.51 -7.70 1.68
C GLY A 302 -22.93 -6.68 2.66
N HIS A 303 -22.20 -5.66 2.20
CA HIS A 303 -21.44 -4.75 3.05
C HIS A 303 -22.30 -3.63 3.66
N LEU A 304 -22.97 -3.91 4.79
CA LEU A 304 -23.93 -3.00 5.45
C LEU A 304 -23.43 -1.56 5.64
N LYS A 305 -22.29 -1.39 6.32
CA LYS A 305 -21.74 -0.06 6.62
C LYS A 305 -21.40 0.74 5.36
N VAL A 306 -20.94 0.06 4.31
CA VAL A 306 -20.68 0.69 3.02
C VAL A 306 -21.97 1.07 2.32
N VAL A 307 -23.00 0.22 2.35
CA VAL A 307 -24.32 0.56 1.80
C VAL A 307 -24.91 1.77 2.52
N GLU A 308 -24.81 1.85 3.85
CA GLU A 308 -25.22 3.02 4.63
C GLU A 308 -24.49 4.29 4.17
N CYS A 309 -23.15 4.26 4.18
CA CYS A 309 -22.31 5.38 3.76
C CYS A 309 -22.59 5.82 2.31
N LEU A 310 -22.74 4.86 1.39
CA LEU A 310 -23.05 5.17 -0.01
C LEU A 310 -24.46 5.75 -0.15
N LEU A 311 -25.48 5.28 0.57
CA LEU A 311 -26.82 5.87 0.52
C LEU A 311 -26.87 7.30 1.06
N GLU A 312 -25.96 7.68 1.95
CA GLU A 312 -25.82 9.06 2.44
C GLU A 312 -25.25 10.00 1.38
N CYS A 313 -24.29 9.52 0.56
CA CYS A 313 -23.58 10.35 -0.43
C CYS A 313 -23.96 10.10 -1.91
N SER A 314 -24.81 9.11 -2.18
CA SER A 314 -25.22 8.67 -3.52
C SER A 314 -26.71 8.90 -3.77
N ASN A 315 -27.06 9.21 -5.02
CA ASN A 315 -28.45 9.35 -5.46
C ASN A 315 -28.89 8.24 -6.43
N VAL A 316 -28.05 7.22 -6.68
CA VAL A 316 -28.33 6.13 -7.66
C VAL A 316 -28.96 4.88 -7.03
N LYS A 317 -29.65 5.02 -5.90
CA LYS A 317 -30.31 3.92 -5.16
C LYS A 317 -31.19 3.03 -6.05
N TYR A 318 -31.95 3.65 -6.96
CA TYR A 318 -32.88 2.97 -7.87
C TYR A 318 -32.29 2.74 -9.27
N GLY A 319 -30.99 3.00 -9.45
CA GLY A 319 -30.30 2.68 -10.69
C GLY A 319 -30.37 1.18 -10.97
N VAL A 320 -30.46 0.81 -12.24
CA VAL A 320 -30.50 -0.59 -12.69
C VAL A 320 -29.28 -0.87 -13.54
N ASN A 321 -28.57 -1.97 -13.26
CA ASN A 321 -27.45 -2.40 -14.09
C ASN A 321 -27.92 -2.93 -15.46
N ARG A 322 -26.99 -3.43 -16.29
CA ARG A 322 -27.32 -4.01 -17.61
C ARG A 322 -28.22 -5.25 -17.56
N GLU A 323 -28.31 -5.92 -16.42
CA GLU A 323 -29.23 -7.04 -16.20
C GLU A 323 -30.63 -6.56 -15.76
N GLY A 324 -30.84 -5.25 -15.61
CA GLY A 324 -32.09 -4.68 -15.10
C GLY A 324 -32.23 -4.79 -13.58
N LYS A 325 -31.15 -5.10 -12.85
CA LYS A 325 -31.15 -5.29 -11.40
C LYS A 325 -30.73 -4.01 -10.68
N THR A 326 -31.49 -3.65 -9.65
CA THR A 326 -31.10 -2.64 -8.65
C THR A 326 -30.18 -3.24 -7.59
N ALA A 327 -29.53 -2.38 -6.80
CA ALA A 327 -28.79 -2.80 -5.60
C ALA A 327 -29.65 -3.64 -4.64
N PHE A 328 -30.94 -3.31 -4.48
CA PHE A 328 -31.88 -4.11 -3.69
C PHE A 328 -32.04 -5.54 -4.26
N SER A 329 -32.30 -5.68 -5.56
CA SER A 329 -32.45 -7.02 -6.16
C SER A 329 -31.16 -7.83 -6.07
N LEU A 330 -29.98 -7.22 -6.19
CA LEU A 330 -28.71 -7.94 -5.99
C LEU A 330 -28.56 -8.43 -4.55
N ALA A 331 -28.93 -7.61 -3.56
CA ALA A 331 -28.94 -8.02 -2.17
C ALA A 331 -29.92 -9.18 -1.91
N VAL A 332 -31.11 -9.17 -2.54
CA VAL A 332 -32.07 -10.28 -2.46
C VAL A 332 -31.52 -11.55 -3.10
N ASP A 333 -31.01 -11.45 -4.34
CA ASP A 333 -30.51 -12.59 -5.12
C ASP A 333 -29.35 -13.30 -4.41
N ASN A 334 -28.49 -12.53 -3.74
CA ASN A 334 -27.34 -13.04 -3.00
C ASN A 334 -27.64 -13.36 -1.52
N GLY A 335 -28.89 -13.19 -1.07
CA GLY A 335 -29.33 -13.59 0.27
C GLY A 335 -28.93 -12.65 1.42
N HIS A 336 -28.60 -11.39 1.13
CA HIS A 336 -28.17 -10.39 2.11
C HIS A 336 -29.37 -9.72 2.80
N SER A 337 -30.11 -10.51 3.61
CA SER A 337 -31.35 -10.09 4.26
C SER A 337 -31.21 -8.83 5.13
N HIS A 338 -30.06 -8.64 5.76
CA HIS A 338 -29.75 -7.48 6.62
C HIS A 338 -29.64 -6.15 5.86
N LEU A 339 -29.54 -6.17 4.52
CA LEU A 339 -29.52 -4.97 3.69
C LEU A 339 -30.92 -4.57 3.19
N LEU A 340 -31.89 -5.48 3.21
CA LEU A 340 -33.17 -5.31 2.52
C LEU A 340 -33.95 -4.15 3.12
N ASP A 341 -34.00 -4.04 4.44
CA ASP A 341 -34.70 -2.93 5.12
C ASP A 341 -34.13 -1.57 4.73
N LEU A 342 -32.80 -1.51 4.58
CA LEU A 342 -32.05 -0.31 4.24
C LEU A 342 -32.26 0.12 2.79
N LEU A 343 -32.22 -0.82 1.86
CA LEU A 343 -32.38 -0.56 0.45
C LEU A 343 -33.86 -0.38 0.05
N GLN A 344 -34.80 -1.03 0.74
CA GLN A 344 -36.21 -1.05 0.39
C GLN A 344 -37.03 0.07 1.04
N TRP A 345 -36.91 0.25 2.37
CA TRP A 345 -37.90 1.01 3.14
C TRP A 345 -37.40 2.30 3.76
N GLY A 346 -36.08 2.58 3.75
CA GLY A 346 -35.50 3.79 4.37
C GLY A 346 -36.20 5.10 3.95
N ASP A 347 -36.28 5.37 2.65
CA ASP A 347 -36.90 6.62 2.13
C ASP A 347 -38.43 6.59 2.27
N ALA A 348 -39.03 5.40 2.25
CA ALA A 348 -40.47 5.22 2.38
C ALA A 348 -40.93 5.53 3.81
N LEU A 349 -40.18 5.05 4.82
CA LEU A 349 -40.45 5.34 6.23
C LEU A 349 -40.29 6.83 6.54
N LEU A 350 -39.19 7.45 6.10
CA LEU A 350 -38.96 8.89 6.28
C LEU A 350 -40.05 9.73 5.57
N ARG A 351 -40.46 9.34 4.36
CA ARG A 351 -41.55 10.01 3.63
C ARG A 351 -42.90 9.84 4.31
N ALA A 352 -43.23 8.63 4.78
CA ALA A 352 -44.46 8.35 5.51
C ALA A 352 -44.55 9.20 6.78
N ALA A 353 -43.44 9.31 7.52
CA ALA A 353 -43.35 10.16 8.71
C ALA A 353 -43.57 11.66 8.41
N ARG A 354 -43.07 12.17 7.27
CA ARG A 354 -43.29 13.56 6.83
C ARG A 354 -44.74 13.85 6.44
N LEU A 355 -45.39 12.90 5.77
CA LEU A 355 -46.73 13.07 5.18
C LEU A 355 -47.88 12.70 6.12
N ASP A 356 -47.58 12.19 7.31
CA ASP A 356 -48.54 11.59 8.23
C ASP A 356 -49.26 10.34 7.68
N ASP A 357 -48.58 9.60 6.79
CA ASP A 357 -49.10 8.34 6.26
C ASP A 357 -48.92 7.23 7.28
N VAL A 358 -49.84 7.16 8.23
CA VAL A 358 -49.83 6.17 9.32
C VAL A 358 -49.83 4.74 8.78
N HIS A 359 -50.54 4.47 7.69
CA HIS A 359 -50.62 3.13 7.11
C HIS A 359 -49.32 2.76 6.39
N GLY A 360 -48.74 3.68 5.63
CA GLY A 360 -47.41 3.51 5.05
C GLY A 360 -46.34 3.30 6.12
N LEU A 361 -46.43 4.05 7.22
CA LEU A 361 -45.52 3.97 8.35
C LEU A 361 -45.63 2.62 9.07
N THR A 362 -46.82 2.18 9.48
CA THR A 362 -47.01 0.85 10.11
C THR A 362 -46.62 -0.29 9.18
N SER A 363 -46.91 -0.18 7.87
CA SER A 363 -46.53 -1.17 6.87
C SER A 363 -45.01 -1.27 6.71
N CYS A 364 -44.29 -0.14 6.68
CA CYS A 364 -42.82 -0.16 6.62
C CYS A 364 -42.22 -0.77 7.89
N ILE A 365 -42.73 -0.39 9.07
CA ILE A 365 -42.25 -0.91 10.36
C ILE A 365 -42.53 -2.42 10.49
N ALA A 366 -43.73 -2.88 10.13
CA ALA A 366 -44.10 -4.29 10.14
C ALA A 366 -43.24 -5.15 9.19
N LYS A 367 -42.66 -4.53 8.16
CA LYS A 367 -41.76 -5.16 7.20
C LYS A 367 -40.27 -5.06 7.57
N GLY A 368 -39.94 -4.57 8.76
CA GLY A 368 -38.56 -4.54 9.28
C GLY A 368 -37.87 -3.18 9.20
N ALA A 369 -38.54 -2.10 8.77
CA ALA A 369 -37.89 -0.80 8.66
C ALA A 369 -37.37 -0.29 10.03
N MET A 370 -36.11 0.16 10.07
CA MET A 370 -35.48 0.71 11.28
C MET A 370 -36.12 2.04 11.68
N VAL A 371 -36.84 2.03 12.80
CA VAL A 371 -37.63 3.18 13.31
C VAL A 371 -36.78 4.41 13.64
N ASN A 372 -35.54 4.21 14.09
CA ASN A 372 -34.61 5.27 14.51
C ASN A 372 -33.52 5.58 13.46
N ARG A 373 -33.71 5.17 12.20
CA ARG A 373 -32.78 5.51 11.12
C ARG A 373 -32.58 7.03 11.03
N LYS A 374 -31.35 7.48 10.89
CA LYS A 374 -31.02 8.88 10.62
C LYS A 374 -30.88 9.15 9.13
N ASP A 375 -31.20 10.36 8.70
CA ASP A 375 -30.88 10.86 7.36
C ASP A 375 -29.56 11.66 7.36
N GLN A 376 -29.26 12.36 6.26
CA GLN A 376 -28.04 13.15 6.05
C GLN A 376 -27.82 14.29 7.07
N ASN A 377 -28.86 14.71 7.81
CA ASN A 377 -28.77 15.74 8.85
C ASN A 377 -28.79 15.14 10.26
N GLY A 378 -28.70 13.80 10.38
CA GLY A 378 -28.91 13.10 11.63
C GLY A 378 -30.39 12.95 12.02
N TRP A 379 -31.34 13.31 11.13
CA TRP A 379 -32.76 13.32 11.48
C TRP A 379 -33.38 11.94 11.40
N THR A 380 -34.08 11.55 12.47
CA THR A 380 -34.90 10.34 12.47
C THR A 380 -36.29 10.58 11.85
N PRO A 381 -37.05 9.53 11.49
CA PRO A 381 -38.47 9.68 11.17
C PRO A 381 -39.24 10.48 12.24
N LEU A 382 -38.84 10.37 13.51
CA LEU A 382 -39.44 11.12 14.62
C LEU A 382 -39.13 12.62 14.56
N HIS A 383 -37.91 13.02 14.18
CA HIS A 383 -37.56 14.43 13.93
C HIS A 383 -38.42 15.02 12.81
N TRP A 384 -38.57 14.32 11.70
CA TRP A 384 -39.41 14.76 10.58
C TRP A 384 -40.89 14.86 10.95
N ALA A 385 -41.43 13.86 11.64
CA ALA A 385 -42.81 13.89 12.11
C ALA A 385 -43.04 15.02 13.12
N ALA A 386 -42.06 15.29 14.00
CA ALA A 386 -42.10 16.38 14.96
C ALA A 386 -42.06 17.76 14.31
N PHE A 387 -41.11 18.00 13.40
CA PHE A 387 -40.96 19.26 12.66
C PHE A 387 -42.19 19.57 11.78
N LYS A 388 -42.91 18.55 11.31
CA LYS A 388 -44.13 18.72 10.51
C LYS A 388 -45.43 18.67 11.32
N GLY A 389 -45.35 18.49 12.64
CA GLY A 389 -46.53 18.47 13.51
C GLY A 389 -47.42 17.24 13.34
N ARG A 390 -46.86 16.12 12.86
CA ARG A 390 -47.59 14.89 12.53
C ARG A 390 -47.82 14.03 13.78
N ILE A 391 -48.79 14.42 14.60
CA ILE A 391 -49.06 13.78 15.90
C ILE A 391 -49.34 12.27 15.76
N LYS A 392 -50.04 11.84 14.71
CA LYS A 392 -50.37 10.41 14.53
C LYS A 392 -49.13 9.58 14.21
N SER A 393 -48.30 10.05 13.29
CA SER A 393 -47.01 9.42 12.98
C SER A 393 -46.06 9.41 14.17
N VAL A 394 -46.01 10.49 14.96
CA VAL A 394 -45.22 10.51 16.21
C VAL A 394 -45.68 9.42 17.18
N LYS A 395 -47.00 9.24 17.37
CA LYS A 395 -47.53 8.19 18.25
C LYS A 395 -47.10 6.80 17.78
N VAL A 396 -47.28 6.50 16.49
CA VAL A 396 -46.94 5.18 15.95
C VAL A 396 -45.44 4.93 15.99
N LEU A 397 -44.60 5.92 15.66
CA LEU A 397 -43.14 5.79 15.77
C LEU A 397 -42.72 5.49 17.21
N LEU A 398 -43.24 6.21 18.21
CA LEU A 398 -42.94 5.96 19.63
C LEU A 398 -43.44 4.59 20.11
N GLU A 399 -44.64 4.17 19.68
CA GLU A 399 -45.19 2.84 20.00
C GLU A 399 -44.32 1.69 19.48
N HIS A 400 -43.57 1.93 18.40
CA HIS A 400 -42.70 0.94 17.78
C HIS A 400 -41.21 1.17 18.08
N GLY A 401 -40.88 1.81 19.20
CA GLY A 401 -39.49 1.96 19.67
C GLY A 401 -38.76 3.20 19.16
N GLY A 402 -39.49 4.21 18.69
CA GLY A 402 -38.96 5.52 18.36
C GLY A 402 -38.24 6.17 19.54
N GLU A 403 -36.97 6.53 19.37
CA GLU A 403 -36.18 7.20 20.39
C GLU A 403 -36.63 8.65 20.57
N ILE A 404 -37.34 8.91 21.67
CA ILE A 404 -37.94 10.22 21.97
C ILE A 404 -36.91 11.34 22.14
N ASP A 405 -35.72 10.99 22.64
CA ASP A 405 -34.59 11.90 22.90
C ASP A 405 -33.41 11.64 21.94
N ALA A 406 -33.66 11.03 20.77
CA ALA A 406 -32.65 10.93 19.73
C ALA A 406 -32.14 12.33 19.38
N VAL A 407 -30.83 12.48 19.25
CA VAL A 407 -30.21 13.75 18.83
C VAL A 407 -29.76 13.68 17.37
N ASP A 408 -30.01 14.76 16.64
CA ASP A 408 -29.42 14.98 15.32
C ASP A 408 -27.96 15.44 15.42
N ASP A 409 -27.32 15.71 14.28
CA ASP A 409 -25.91 16.08 14.23
C ASP A 409 -25.61 17.46 14.85
N ALA A 410 -26.64 18.29 15.03
CA ALA A 410 -26.57 19.59 15.72
C ALA A 410 -26.99 19.50 17.20
N GLY A 411 -27.31 18.30 17.71
CA GLY A 411 -27.76 18.09 19.09
C GLY A 411 -29.24 18.41 19.33
N TYR A 412 -30.03 18.63 18.28
CA TYR A 412 -31.47 18.87 18.38
C TYR A 412 -32.21 17.54 18.60
N THR A 413 -33.29 17.59 19.38
CA THR A 413 -34.17 16.45 19.63
C THR A 413 -35.47 16.65 18.85
N PRO A 414 -36.32 15.63 18.69
CA PRO A 414 -37.65 15.79 18.12
C PRO A 414 -38.47 16.87 18.84
N LEU A 415 -38.32 17.03 20.16
CA LEU A 415 -38.95 18.12 20.90
C LEU A 415 -38.46 19.50 20.44
N HIS A 416 -37.14 19.68 20.24
CA HIS A 416 -36.60 20.94 19.71
C HIS A 416 -37.22 21.27 18.34
N CYS A 417 -37.29 20.28 17.43
CA CYS A 417 -37.90 20.47 16.12
C CYS A 417 -39.40 20.82 16.18
N ALA A 418 -40.17 20.18 17.08
CA ALA A 418 -41.59 20.49 17.27
C ALA A 418 -41.81 21.91 17.83
N ALA A 419 -40.94 22.33 18.76
CA ALA A 419 -41.03 23.65 19.37
C ALA A 419 -40.62 24.76 18.38
N GLU A 420 -39.54 24.57 17.61
CA GLU A 420 -39.09 25.51 16.58
C GLU A 420 -40.16 25.70 15.49
N ALA A 421 -40.82 24.61 15.07
CA ALA A 421 -41.91 24.68 14.10
C ALA A 421 -43.25 25.20 14.67
N GLY A 422 -43.31 25.54 15.96
CA GLY A 422 -44.50 26.10 16.62
C GLY A 422 -45.60 25.07 16.93
N HIS A 423 -45.29 23.78 16.95
CA HIS A 423 -46.26 22.71 17.21
C HIS A 423 -46.46 22.46 18.72
N LEU A 424 -47.06 23.44 19.41
CA LEU A 424 -47.22 23.46 20.87
C LEU A 424 -47.87 22.18 21.45
N GLN A 425 -48.94 21.69 20.82
CA GLN A 425 -49.64 20.46 21.22
C GLN A 425 -48.71 19.23 21.19
N LEU A 426 -47.82 19.16 20.20
CA LEU A 426 -46.88 18.07 20.03
C LEU A 426 -45.68 18.19 20.96
N ALA A 427 -45.21 19.41 21.20
CA ALA A 427 -44.18 19.69 22.20
C ALA A 427 -44.65 19.29 23.62
N LEU A 428 -45.87 19.67 24.00
CA LEU A 428 -46.48 19.24 25.27
C LEU A 428 -46.64 17.72 25.35
N PHE A 429 -46.96 17.06 24.23
CA PHE A 429 -47.05 15.61 24.16
C PHE A 429 -45.69 14.94 24.43
N PHE A 430 -44.59 15.42 23.83
CA PHE A 430 -43.24 14.90 24.11
C PHE A 430 -42.84 15.08 25.58
N ILE A 431 -43.14 16.25 26.17
CA ILE A 431 -42.90 16.53 27.60
C ILE A 431 -43.69 15.56 28.47
N SER A 432 -44.96 15.28 28.14
CA SER A 432 -45.80 14.34 28.89
C SER A 432 -45.30 12.88 28.84
N ARG A 433 -44.54 12.54 27.80
CA ARG A 433 -43.96 11.21 27.58
C ARG A 433 -42.55 11.05 28.17
N GLY A 434 -42.05 12.07 28.88
CA GLY A 434 -40.80 12.00 29.63
C GLY A 434 -39.54 12.36 28.84
N SER A 435 -39.65 13.15 27.75
CA SER A 435 -38.47 13.68 27.06
C SER A 435 -37.59 14.48 28.03
N GLY A 436 -36.33 14.10 28.19
CA GLY A 436 -35.43 14.55 29.26
C GLY A 436 -34.92 16.00 29.17
N VAL A 437 -35.56 16.88 28.39
CA VAL A 437 -35.03 18.22 28.11
C VAL A 437 -35.32 19.21 29.24
N ASN A 438 -34.27 19.84 29.74
CA ASN A 438 -34.33 20.95 30.70
C ASN A 438 -34.70 22.26 29.98
N LEU A 439 -35.86 22.83 30.29
CA LEU A 439 -36.42 24.06 29.70
C LEU A 439 -35.52 25.32 29.81
N LYS A 440 -34.37 25.25 30.49
CA LYS A 440 -33.42 26.38 30.59
C LYS A 440 -32.72 26.74 29.28
N SER A 441 -32.68 25.85 28.28
CA SER A 441 -32.21 26.20 26.92
C SER A 441 -33.28 26.93 26.09
N PHE A 442 -34.53 27.01 26.59
CA PHE A 442 -35.71 27.48 25.85
C PHE A 442 -36.14 28.92 26.14
N GLU A 443 -35.54 29.62 27.11
CA GLU A 443 -35.94 30.99 27.47
C GLU A 443 -35.74 32.01 26.33
N GLY A 444 -34.87 31.73 25.35
CA GLY A 444 -34.64 32.63 24.21
C GLY A 444 -35.69 32.57 23.08
N ALA A 445 -36.34 31.43 22.87
CA ALA A 445 -37.27 31.23 21.74
C ALA A 445 -38.75 31.34 22.14
N PHE A 446 -39.09 31.00 23.38
CA PHE A 446 -40.47 31.03 23.88
C PHE A 446 -41.01 32.46 24.05
N LEU A 447 -40.14 33.45 24.26
CA LEU A 447 -40.52 34.84 24.54
C LEU A 447 -41.01 35.65 23.33
N LEU A 448 -40.91 35.14 22.10
CA LEU A 448 -41.39 35.89 20.92
C LEU A 448 -42.89 35.67 20.61
N ASN A 449 -43.56 34.71 21.27
CA ASN A 449 -44.99 34.43 21.04
C ASN A 449 -45.88 34.56 22.29
N SER A 450 -45.32 34.91 23.46
CA SER A 450 -46.05 34.92 24.73
C SER A 450 -46.91 36.18 24.99
N GLU A 451 -47.03 37.13 24.06
CA GLU A 451 -47.92 38.29 24.25
C GLU A 451 -49.42 37.96 24.10
N SER A 452 -49.79 36.73 23.71
CA SER A 452 -51.18 36.37 23.39
C SER A 452 -51.89 35.43 24.36
N LEU A 453 -51.24 34.91 25.41
CA LEU A 453 -51.79 33.78 26.18
C LEU A 453 -51.87 33.96 27.71
N ASN A 454 -51.72 35.18 28.22
CA ASN A 454 -52.10 35.49 29.60
C ASN A 454 -53.61 35.67 29.73
N LYS A 455 -54.35 34.55 29.73
CA LYS A 455 -55.61 34.39 30.48
C LYS A 455 -56.01 32.91 30.51
N ASP A 456 -56.11 32.42 31.74
CA ASP A 456 -56.97 31.32 32.15
C ASP A 456 -56.51 29.87 31.96
N ILE A 457 -55.48 29.40 32.69
CA ILE A 457 -55.49 28.02 33.29
C ILE A 457 -54.66 28.02 34.60
N PRO A 458 -55.19 27.49 35.74
CA PRO A 458 -54.42 27.37 36.98
C PRO A 458 -53.49 26.14 36.95
N LEU A 459 -52.19 26.38 37.15
CA LEU A 459 -51.17 25.37 37.40
C LEU A 459 -51.21 24.97 38.89
N ASP A 460 -51.62 23.75 39.20
CA ASP A 460 -51.32 23.13 40.50
C ASP A 460 -50.23 22.07 40.30
N MET A 461 -48.99 22.45 40.59
CA MET A 461 -47.80 21.62 40.48
C MET A 461 -47.54 20.87 41.79
N SER A 462 -47.82 19.57 41.81
CA SER A 462 -47.31 18.66 42.84
C SER A 462 -46.10 17.88 42.28
N LEU A 463 -44.91 18.45 42.44
CA LEU A 463 -43.62 17.81 42.15
C LEU A 463 -43.26 16.82 43.28
N HIS A 464 -43.46 15.53 43.06
CA HIS A 464 -42.83 14.51 43.89
C HIS A 464 -41.34 14.38 43.52
N GLN A 465 -40.48 14.94 44.37
CA GLN A 465 -39.04 14.71 44.36
C GLN A 465 -38.74 13.26 44.76
N HIS A 466 -38.23 12.45 43.83
CA HIS A 466 -37.44 11.27 44.19
C HIS A 466 -35.96 11.66 44.27
N LYS A 467 -35.45 11.72 45.50
CA LYS A 467 -34.03 11.86 45.85
C LYS A 467 -33.25 10.62 45.43
N THR A 468 -32.19 10.81 44.65
CA THR A 468 -31.04 9.90 44.59
C THR A 468 -30.15 10.10 45.83
N LYS A 469 -29.79 9.01 46.49
CA LYS A 469 -28.72 8.97 47.51
C LYS A 469 -27.38 8.65 46.83
N ALA A 470 -26.32 9.21 47.41
CA ALA A 470 -24.92 9.00 47.07
C ALA A 470 -24.48 7.53 47.15
#